data_AF-A0A524PER6-F1
#
_entry.id   AF-A0A524PER6-F1
#
_cell.length_a   1.000
_cell.length_b   1.000
_cell.length_c   1.000
_cell.angle_alpha   90.00
_cell.angle_beta   90.00
_cell.angle_gamma   90.00
#
_symmetry.space_group_name_H-M   'P 1'
#
loop_
_entity.id
_entity.type
_entity.pdbx_description
1 polymer ?
#
loop_
_entity_poly.entity_id
_entity_poly.type
_entity_poly.pdbx_seq_one_letter_code
_entity_poly.pdbx_strand_id
1 'polypeptide(L)' 'MRDAPRATCTLESNQQACSCTYPGCSRKGRCCECLAYHRRNGELPGCLFRAEVKRTYNRSVSRSMRAYGATPGA' A
#
# COMPACT_ATOMS: atom_id res chain seq x y z
N MET A 1 11.77 -22.22 1.92
CA MET A 1 10.89 -21.02 2.01
C MET A 1 10.43 -20.49 0.64
N ARG A 2 10.70 -21.18 -0.49
CA ARG A 2 10.46 -20.64 -1.85
C ARG A 2 9.38 -21.39 -2.65
N ASP A 3 8.78 -22.42 -2.06
CA ASP A 3 7.89 -23.36 -2.76
C ASP A 3 6.44 -23.27 -2.29
N ALA A 4 6.06 -22.16 -1.64
CA ALA A 4 4.66 -21.88 -1.41
C ALA A 4 3.98 -21.68 -2.77
N PRO A 5 2.86 -22.38 -3.06
CA PRO A 5 2.13 -22.18 -4.30
C PRO A 5 1.79 -20.70 -4.41
N ARG A 6 2.14 -20.11 -5.55
CA ARG A 6 1.89 -18.69 -5.80
C ARG A 6 0.39 -18.47 -5.73
N ALA A 7 -0.07 -17.92 -4.60
CA ALA A 7 -1.49 -17.65 -4.37
C ALA A 7 -2.04 -16.86 -5.57
N THR A 8 -3.18 -17.31 -6.08
CA THR A 8 -3.86 -16.65 -7.20
C THR A 8 -4.11 -15.19 -6.84
N CYS A 9 -3.71 -14.27 -7.73
CA CYS A 9 -3.97 -12.85 -7.55
C CYS A 9 -5.48 -12.59 -7.61
N THR A 10 -6.05 -12.02 -6.55
CA THR A 10 -7.47 -11.67 -6.46
C THR A 10 -7.73 -10.26 -7.01
N LEU A 11 -7.38 -10.02 -8.28
CA LEU A 11 -7.34 -8.67 -8.87
C LEU A 11 -8.66 -7.90 -8.71
N GLU A 12 -9.80 -8.52 -9.03
CA GLU A 12 -11.11 -7.86 -8.97
C GLU A 12 -11.46 -7.39 -7.56
N SER A 13 -11.29 -8.25 -6.54
CA SER A 13 -11.55 -7.85 -5.16
C SER A 13 -10.54 -6.80 -4.69
N ASN A 14 -9.29 -6.91 -5.11
CA ASN A 14 -8.25 -5.95 -4.75
C ASN A 14 -8.50 -4.57 -5.37
N GLN A 15 -9.09 -4.49 -6.57
CA GLN A 15 -9.46 -3.23 -7.21
C GLN A 15 -10.51 -2.48 -6.40
N GLN A 16 -11.50 -3.19 -5.85
CA GLN A 16 -12.55 -2.62 -4.99
C GLN A 16 -11.97 -2.07 -3.68
N ALA A 17 -10.98 -2.75 -3.10
CA ALA A 17 -10.29 -2.30 -1.88
C ALA A 17 -9.13 -1.32 -2.13
N CYS A 18 -8.73 -1.11 -3.39
CA CYS A 18 -7.54 -0.32 -3.69
C CYS A 18 -7.77 1.17 -3.41
N SER A 19 -7.11 1.68 -2.38
CA SER A 19 -7.25 3.07 -1.96
C SER A 19 -6.42 4.07 -2.79
N CYS A 20 -5.77 3.62 -3.87
CA CYS A 20 -4.95 4.46 -4.75
C CYS A 20 -5.81 5.47 -5.51
N THR A 21 -5.49 6.75 -5.33
CA THR A 21 -6.18 7.91 -5.93
C THR A 21 -5.54 8.40 -7.22
N TYR A 22 -4.40 7.83 -7.64
CA TYR A 22 -3.74 8.27 -8.87
C TYR A 22 -4.58 7.89 -10.10
N PRO A 23 -5.01 8.87 -10.93
CA PRO A 23 -5.79 8.60 -12.14
C PRO A 23 -5.02 7.68 -13.09
N GLY A 24 -5.69 6.68 -13.67
CA GLY A 24 -5.08 5.78 -14.65
C GLY A 24 -3.97 4.87 -14.11
N CYS A 25 -3.88 4.65 -12.79
CA CYS A 25 -2.85 3.77 -12.22
C CYS A 25 -2.91 2.36 -12.81
N SER A 26 -1.90 2.00 -13.62
CA SER A 26 -1.81 0.69 -14.28
C SER A 26 -1.69 -0.49 -13.30
N ARG A 27 -1.28 -0.22 -12.05
CA ARG A 27 -1.07 -1.19 -10.96
C ARG A 27 -2.27 -1.31 -10.00
N LYS A 28 -3.39 -0.64 -10.28
CA LYS A 28 -4.57 -0.64 -9.39
C LYS A 28 -5.11 -2.06 -9.21
N GLY A 29 -5.14 -2.54 -7.97
CA GLY A 29 -5.50 -3.93 -7.60
C GLY A 29 -4.41 -4.98 -7.82
N ARG A 30 -3.31 -4.66 -8.52
CA ARG A 30 -2.15 -5.56 -8.71
C ARG A 30 -1.17 -5.40 -7.55
N CYS A 31 -1.52 -5.92 -6.37
CA CYS A 31 -0.80 -5.66 -5.12
C CYS A 31 0.70 -5.98 -5.18
N CYS A 32 1.10 -7.08 -5.81
CA CYS A 32 2.52 -7.44 -5.94
C CYS A 32 3.31 -6.40 -6.74
N GLU A 33 2.77 -5.94 -7.86
CA GLU A 33 3.40 -4.91 -8.70
C GLU A 33 3.41 -3.54 -8.02
N CYS A 34 2.31 -3.20 -7.35
CA CYS A 34 2.16 -1.98 -6.56
C CYS A 34 3.21 -1.88 -5.44
N LEU A 35 3.37 -2.97 -4.67
CA LEU A 35 4.37 -3.07 -3.61
C LEU A 35 5.79 -2.98 -4.15
N ALA A 36 6.10 -3.72 -5.23
CA ALA A 36 7.42 -3.68 -5.84
C ALA A 36 7.77 -2.29 -6.39
N TYR A 37 6.79 -1.56 -6.94
CA TYR A 37 6.97 -0.19 -7.40
C TYR A 37 7.26 0.77 -6.24
N HIS A 38 6.38 0.84 -5.24
CA HIS A 38 6.57 1.79 -4.13
C HIS A 38 7.81 1.47 -3.30
N ARG A 39 8.13 0.19 -3.06
CA ARG A 39 9.35 -0.23 -2.36
C ARG A 39 10.62 0.31 -3.04
N ARG A 40 10.69 0.27 -4.37
CA ARG A 40 11.83 0.80 -5.13
C ARG A 40 11.99 2.32 -4.98
N ASN A 41 10.91 3.03 -4.65
CA ASN A 41 10.90 4.47 -4.43
C ASN A 41 11.03 4.86 -2.94
N GLY A 42 11.24 3.90 -2.03
CA GLY A 42 11.23 4.19 -0.59
C GLY A 42 9.85 4.59 -0.05
N GLU A 43 8.79 4.14 -0.71
CA GLU A 43 7.40 4.47 -0.42
C GLU A 43 6.58 3.25 0.01
N LEU A 44 5.41 3.49 0.62
CA LEU A 44 4.36 2.48 0.78
C LEU A 44 3.19 2.72 -0.17
N PRO A 45 2.43 1.67 -0.55
CA PRO A 45 1.14 1.81 -1.22
C PRO A 45 0.08 2.50 -0.35
N GLY A 46 -0.86 3.17 -1.01
CA GLY A 46 -2.02 3.84 -0.39
C GLY A 46 -2.80 2.96 0.61
N CYS A 47 -2.90 1.65 0.34
CA CYS A 47 -3.63 0.70 1.17
C CYS A 47 -2.94 0.37 2.50
N LEU A 48 -1.66 0.73 2.66
CA LEU A 48 -0.89 0.52 3.89
C LEU A 48 -0.77 1.78 4.75
N PHE A 49 -1.49 2.86 4.42
CA PHE A 49 -1.50 4.07 5.24
C PHE A 49 -2.76 4.15 6.08
N ARG A 50 -2.60 4.62 7.32
CA ARG A 50 -3.71 5.16 8.12
C ARG A 50 -4.37 6.32 7.36
N ALA A 51 -5.69 6.48 7.52
CA ALA A 51 -6.46 7.51 6.82
C ALA A 51 -5.91 8.94 7.02
N GLU A 52 -5.40 9.22 8.22
CA GLU A 52 -4.74 10.48 8.58
C GLU A 52 -3.46 10.74 7.76
N VAL A 53 -2.64 9.72 7.50
CA VAL A 53 -1.40 9.86 6.72
C VAL A 53 -1.73 9.96 5.24
N LYS A 54 -2.73 9.21 4.77
CA LYS A 54 -3.18 9.21 3.38
C LYS A 54 -3.51 10.63 2.87
N ARG A 55 -4.06 11.49 3.73
CA ARG A 55 -4.40 12.90 3.41
C ARG A 55 -3.19 13.80 3.17
N THR A 56 -2.03 13.44 3.71
CA THR A 56 -0.81 14.25 3.58
C THR A 56 -0.03 13.99 2.31
N TYR A 57 -0.44 12.96 1.54
CA TYR A 57 0.24 12.49 0.32
C TYR A 57 1.72 12.09 0.49
N ASN A 58 2.28 12.20 1.70
CA ASN A 58 3.63 11.78 2.01
C ASN A 58 3.67 10.26 2.14
N ARG A 59 4.25 9.60 1.14
CA ARG A 59 4.28 8.15 1.03
C ARG A 59 5.51 7.50 1.68
N SER A 60 6.38 8.27 2.33
CA SER A 60 7.60 7.75 2.91
C SER A 60 7.32 6.72 4.00
N VAL A 61 8.15 5.67 4.04
CA VAL A 61 8.05 4.63 5.08
C VAL A 61 8.18 5.25 6.48
N SER A 62 9.05 6.24 6.66
CA SER A 62 9.27 6.91 7.95
C SER A 62 8.03 7.65 8.44
N ARG A 63 7.27 8.30 7.55
CA ARG A 63 6.00 8.95 7.91
C ARG A 63 4.96 7.92 8.36
N SER A 64 4.87 6.79 7.66
CA SER A 64 3.97 5.70 8.05
C SER A 64 4.33 5.14 9.41
N MET A 65 5.61 4.81 9.64
CA MET A 65 6.09 4.25 10.91
C MET A 65 5.82 5.21 12.09
N ARG A 66 6.03 6.52 11.91
CA ARG A 66 5.68 7.51 12.94
C ARG A 66 4.19 7.50 13.27
N ALA A 67 3.32 7.38 12.27
CA ALA A 67 1.89 7.32 12.48
C ALA A 67 1.42 5.99 13.10
N TYR A 68 2.11 4.88 12.85
CA TYR A 68 1.83 3.60 13.50
C TYR A 68 2.39 3.54 14.94
N GLY A 69 3.54 4.17 15.20
CA GLY A 69 4.14 4.28 16.54
C GLY A 69 3.47 5.33 17.44
N ALA A 70 2.69 6.24 16.86
CA ALA A 70 1.77 7.10 17.58
C ALA A 70 0.45 6.34 17.82
N THR A 71 0.41 5.54 18.88
CA THR A 71 -0.82 4.93 19.40
C THR A 71 -1.86 6.03 19.69
N PRO A 72 -3.04 6.03 19.06
CA PRO A 72 -4.18 6.76 19.58
C PRO A 72 -4.84 5.85 20.61
N GLY A 73 -4.56 6.08 21.89
CA GLY A 73 -5.13 5.30 22.99
C GLY A 73 -4.13 4.69 23.95
N ALA A 74 -3.03 5.39 24.26
CA ALA A 74 -2.50 5.37 25.62
C ALA A 74 -3.14 6.53 26.38
#